data_AF-A0A942IAX9-F1
#
_entry.id   AF-A0A942IAX9-F1
#
_cell.length_a   1.000
_cell.length_b   1.000
_cell.length_c   1.000
_cell.angle_alpha   90.00
_cell.angle_beta   90.00
_cell.angle_gamma   90.00
#
_symmetry.space_group_name_H-M   'P 1'
#
loop_
_entity.id
_entity.type
_entity.pdbx_description
1 polymer ?
#
loop_
_entity_poly.entity_id
_entity_poly.type
_entity_poly.pdbx_seq_one_letter_code
_entity_poly.pdbx_strand_id
1 'polypeptide(L)'
;MVYFLLLIGLALALLASAKLVQKNREPFDDALRAEVGKPLNRELVILFELQESVEAALAELDEKNQVFQHLVSRLEKQRAAVEHRLQQLERLISRAEAVLNNPVARVAPEGDRYRREQIYRLADQGKDVADMAVELEIGRGEVELILGLRK
;
A
#
# COMPACT_ATOMS: atom_id res chain seq x y z
N MET A 1 -14.95 -105.13 -21.13
CA MET A 1 -15.82 -104.36 -20.20
C MET A 1 -15.06 -103.39 -19.29
N VAL A 2 -13.86 -103.74 -18.78
CA VAL A 2 -13.09 -102.89 -17.84
C VAL A 2 -12.68 -101.52 -18.42
N TYR A 3 -12.35 -101.44 -19.71
CA TYR A 3 -11.95 -100.18 -20.36
C TYR A 3 -13.07 -99.13 -20.48
N PHE A 4 -14.34 -99.55 -20.55
CA PHE A 4 -15.47 -98.62 -20.58
C PHE A 4 -15.69 -97.91 -19.24
N LEU A 5 -15.51 -98.62 -18.12
CA LEU A 5 -15.57 -98.04 -16.78
C LEU A 5 -14.46 -97.01 -16.55
N LEU A 6 -13.26 -97.27 -17.09
CA LEU A 6 -12.12 -96.36 -17.02
C LEU A 6 -12.36 -95.08 -17.82
N LEU A 7 -12.93 -95.18 -19.02
CA LEU A 7 -13.30 -94.03 -19.85
C LEU A 7 -14.41 -93.17 -19.20
N ILE A 8 -15.41 -93.79 -18.59
CA ILE A 8 -16.49 -93.07 -17.89
C ILE A 8 -15.94 -92.37 -16.64
N GLY A 9 -15.06 -93.03 -15.88
CA GLY A 9 -14.38 -92.41 -14.73
C GLY A 9 -13.52 -91.21 -15.12
N LEU A 10 -12.77 -91.31 -16.22
CA LEU A 10 -11.96 -90.20 -16.74
C LEU A 10 -12.83 -89.02 -17.20
N ALA A 11 -13.94 -89.30 -17.89
CA ALA A 11 -14.86 -88.27 -18.35
C ALA A 11 -15.52 -87.53 -17.17
N LEU A 12 -15.90 -88.25 -16.12
CA LEU A 12 -16.44 -87.66 -14.88
C LEU A 12 -15.40 -86.81 -14.13
N ALA A 13 -14.15 -87.28 -14.05
CA ALA A 13 -13.07 -86.54 -13.42
C ALA A 13 -12.75 -85.23 -14.17
N LEU A 14 -12.77 -85.25 -15.51
CA LEU A 14 -12.59 -84.06 -16.34
C LEU A 14 -13.76 -83.09 -16.22
N LEU A 15 -15.00 -83.58 -16.16
CA LEU A 15 -16.18 -82.73 -15.94
C LEU A 15 -16.18 -82.09 -14.56
N ALA A 16 -15.75 -82.82 -13.53
CA ALA A 16 -15.62 -82.30 -12.17
C ALA A 16 -14.53 -81.23 -12.07
N SER A 17 -13.36 -81.45 -12.70
CA SER A 17 -12.28 -80.47 -12.71
C SER A 17 -12.66 -79.20 -13.49
N ALA A 18 -13.34 -79.35 -14.64
CA ALA A 18 -13.82 -78.22 -15.43
C ALA A 18 -14.84 -77.37 -14.65
N LYS A 19 -15.81 -78.00 -13.98
CA LYS A 19 -16.78 -77.27 -13.14
C LYS A 19 -16.14 -76.58 -11.94
N LEU A 20 -15.10 -77.17 -11.35
CA LEU A 20 -14.39 -76.57 -10.21
C LEU A 20 -13.60 -75.32 -10.62
N VAL A 21 -12.93 -75.36 -11.78
CA VAL A 21 -12.18 -74.23 -12.33
C VAL A 21 -13.13 -73.09 -12.76
N GLN A 22 -14.28 -73.43 -13.33
CA GLN A 22 -15.27 -72.45 -13.78
C GLN A 22 -15.93 -71.73 -12.59
N LYS A 23 -16.31 -72.47 -11.53
CA LYS A 23 -16.94 -71.91 -10.32
C LYS A 23 -16.01 -70.96 -9.53
N ASN A 24 -14.70 -71.16 -9.60
CA ASN A 24 -13.73 -70.31 -8.90
C ASN A 24 -13.31 -69.05 -9.68
N ARG A 25 -13.50 -69.01 -11.01
CA ARG A 25 -13.09 -67.85 -11.84
C ARG A 25 -14.10 -66.72 -11.84
N GLU A 26 -15.39 -67.03 -11.94
CA GLU A 26 -16.47 -66.03 -11.98
C GLU A 26 -16.55 -65.11 -10.74
N PRO A 27 -16.53 -65.62 -9.48
CA PRO A 27 -16.64 -64.74 -8.32
C PRO A 27 -15.39 -63.90 -8.07
N PHE A 28 -14.22 -64.34 -8.56
CA PHE A 28 -12.95 -63.66 -8.34
C PHE A 28 -12.76 -62.50 -9.32
N ASP A 29 -13.10 -62.70 -10.60
CA ASP A 29 -13.04 -61.65 -11.62
C ASP A 29 -14.08 -60.53 -11.36
N ASP A 30 -15.27 -60.87 -10.87
CA ASP A 30 -16.29 -59.88 -10.49
C ASP A 30 -15.92 -59.11 -9.22
N ALA A 31 -15.32 -59.76 -8.23
CA ALA A 31 -14.83 -59.09 -7.02
C ALA A 31 -13.67 -58.12 -7.34
N LEU A 32 -12.69 -58.54 -8.15
CA LEU A 32 -11.58 -57.68 -8.56
C LEU A 32 -12.05 -56.48 -9.39
N ARG A 33 -13.02 -56.65 -10.30
CA ARG A 33 -13.59 -55.53 -11.07
C ARG A 33 -14.36 -54.54 -10.20
N ALA A 34 -15.09 -55.03 -9.19
CA ALA A 34 -15.82 -54.19 -8.25
C ALA A 34 -14.90 -53.41 -7.31
N GLU A 35 -13.78 -54.00 -6.88
CA GLU A 35 -12.80 -53.39 -5.99
C GLU A 35 -11.89 -52.38 -6.70
N VAL A 36 -11.51 -52.64 -7.95
CA VAL A 36 -10.58 -51.77 -8.71
C VAL A 36 -11.30 -50.58 -9.37
N GLY A 37 -12.56 -50.72 -9.77
CA GLY A 37 -13.28 -49.67 -10.50
C GLY A 37 -13.90 -48.55 -9.63
N LYS A 38 -14.04 -48.77 -8.32
CA LYS A 38 -14.73 -47.83 -7.40
C LYS A 38 -13.83 -46.83 -6.66
N PRO A 39 -12.64 -47.19 -6.13
CA PRO A 39 -11.81 -46.24 -5.38
C PRO A 39 -11.06 -45.27 -6.30
N LEU A 40 -10.61 -45.72 -7.47
CA LEU A 40 -9.87 -44.89 -8.43
C LEU A 40 -10.66 -43.65 -8.89
N ASN A 41 -11.96 -43.81 -9.14
CA ASN A 41 -12.80 -42.68 -9.55
C ASN A 41 -12.97 -41.64 -8.44
N ARG A 42 -13.01 -42.07 -7.17
CA ARG A 42 -13.16 -41.15 -6.03
C ARG A 42 -11.86 -40.40 -5.76
N GLU A 43 -10.72 -41.09 -5.84
CA GLU A 43 -9.41 -40.46 -5.67
C GLU A 43 -9.11 -39.47 -6.80
N LEU A 44 -9.47 -39.79 -8.05
CA LEU A 44 -9.33 -38.86 -9.18
C LEU A 44 -10.18 -37.59 -8.99
N VAL A 45 -11.41 -37.72 -8.50
CA VAL A 45 -12.27 -36.56 -8.19
C VAL A 45 -11.64 -35.70 -7.08
N ILE A 46 -11.14 -36.31 -6.01
CA ILE A 46 -10.47 -35.59 -4.92
C ILE A 46 -9.20 -34.88 -5.42
N LEU A 47 -8.43 -35.49 -6.31
CA LEU A 47 -7.25 -34.87 -6.90
C LEU A 47 -7.61 -33.67 -7.79
N PHE A 48 -8.70 -33.75 -8.54
CA PHE A 48 -9.21 -32.62 -9.33
C PHE A 48 -9.69 -31.46 -8.44
N GLU A 49 -10.45 -31.77 -7.38
CA GLU A 49 -10.88 -30.75 -6.41
C GLU A 49 -9.68 -30.10 -5.71
N LEU A 50 -8.66 -30.89 -5.36
CA LEU A 50 -7.43 -30.36 -4.78
C LEU A 50 -6.70 -29.46 -5.77
N GLN A 51 -6.56 -29.89 -7.03
CA GLN A 51 -5.93 -29.10 -8.08
C GLN A 51 -6.65 -27.76 -8.28
N GLU A 52 -7.98 -27.77 -8.37
CA GLU A 52 -8.77 -26.55 -8.49
C GLU A 52 -8.59 -25.63 -7.28
N SER A 53 -8.56 -26.20 -6.07
CA SER A 53 -8.32 -25.41 -4.84
C SER A 53 -6.91 -24.78 -4.81
N VAL A 54 -5.91 -25.50 -5.34
CA VAL A 54 -4.52 -25.02 -5.41
C VAL A 54 -4.40 -23.94 -6.47
N GLU A 55 -5.02 -24.11 -7.64
CA GLU A 55 -5.05 -23.09 -8.69
C GLU A 55 -5.75 -21.80 -8.22
N ALA A 56 -6.89 -21.94 -7.52
CA ALA A 56 -7.58 -20.81 -6.91
C ALA A 56 -6.72 -20.12 -5.84
N ALA A 57 -6.05 -20.89 -4.96
CA ALA A 57 -5.16 -20.34 -3.95
C ALA A 57 -3.95 -19.63 -4.55
N LEU A 58 -3.38 -20.16 -5.64
CA LEU A 58 -2.28 -19.53 -6.37
C LEU A 58 -2.73 -18.21 -7.02
N ALA A 59 -3.91 -18.19 -7.63
CA ALA A 59 -4.47 -16.96 -8.20
C ALA A 59 -4.70 -15.89 -7.13
N GLU A 60 -5.25 -16.27 -5.97
CA GLU A 60 -5.43 -15.35 -4.83
C GLU A 60 -4.09 -14.86 -4.29
N LEU A 61 -3.07 -15.72 -4.24
CA LEU A 61 -1.72 -15.35 -3.81
C LEU A 61 -1.09 -14.33 -4.77
N ASP A 62 -1.24 -14.53 -6.08
CA ASP A 62 -0.75 -13.61 -7.10
C ASP A 62 -1.46 -12.26 -7.03
N GLU A 63 -2.79 -12.24 -6.85
CA GLU A 63 -3.55 -11.00 -6.64
C GLU A 63 -3.04 -10.25 -5.40
N LYS A 64 -2.88 -10.96 -4.27
CA LYS A 64 -2.33 -10.36 -3.04
C LYS A 64 -0.92 -9.83 -3.25
N ASN A 65 -0.06 -10.55 -3.97
CA ASN A 65 1.28 -10.09 -4.29
C ASN A 65 1.28 -8.80 -5.11
N GLN A 66 0.42 -8.69 -6.13
CA GLN A 66 0.27 -7.46 -6.91
C GLN A 66 -0.18 -6.29 -6.03
N VAL A 67 -1.15 -6.53 -5.14
CA VAL A 67 -1.61 -5.53 -4.18
C VAL A 67 -0.48 -5.09 -3.25
N PHE A 68 0.31 -6.03 -2.72
CA PHE A 68 1.46 -5.72 -1.87
C PHE A 68 2.52 -4.90 -2.62
N GLN A 69 2.88 -5.26 -3.85
CA GLN A 69 3.79 -4.48 -4.67
C GLN A 69 3.28 -3.05 -4.88
N HIS A 70 1.99 -2.90 -5.17
CA HIS A 70 1.38 -1.58 -5.28
C HIS A 70 1.45 -0.80 -3.97
N LEU A 71 1.14 -1.41 -2.83
CA LEU A 71 1.23 -0.78 -1.52
C LEU A 71 2.66 -0.34 -1.17
N VAL A 72 3.65 -1.20 -1.44
CA VAL A 72 5.08 -0.87 -1.24
C VAL A 72 5.46 0.34 -2.08
N SER A 73 5.11 0.35 -3.37
CA SER A 73 5.41 1.50 -4.25
C SER A 73 4.76 2.80 -3.76
N ARG A 74 3.57 2.71 -3.15
CA ARG A 74 2.86 3.86 -2.59
C ARG A 74 3.55 4.38 -1.33
N LEU A 75 4.00 3.48 -0.46
CA LEU A 75 4.76 3.82 0.74
C LEU A 75 6.11 4.47 0.39
N GLU A 76 6.82 3.96 -0.62
CA GLU A 76 8.06 4.56 -1.10
C GLU A 76 7.85 5.99 -1.60
N LYS A 77 6.80 6.23 -2.40
CA LYS A 77 6.43 7.58 -2.85
C LYS A 77 6.09 8.51 -1.68
N GLN A 78 5.35 8.00 -0.69
CA GLN A 78 5.02 8.77 0.51
C GLN A 78 6.25 9.12 1.32
N ARG A 79 7.18 8.16 1.50
CA ARG A 79 8.45 8.39 2.18
C ARG A 79 9.27 9.48 1.50
N ALA A 80 9.43 9.40 0.18
CA ALA A 80 10.15 10.41 -0.59
C ALA A 80 9.51 11.81 -0.46
N ALA A 81 8.17 11.89 -0.47
CA ALA A 81 7.46 13.15 -0.29
C ALA A 81 7.66 13.74 1.13
N VAL A 82 7.68 12.89 2.16
CA VAL A 82 7.96 13.30 3.54
C VAL A 82 9.40 13.78 3.69
N GLU A 83 10.37 13.04 3.13
CA GLU A 83 11.79 13.45 3.14
C GLU A 83 11.98 14.81 2.46
N HIS A 84 11.33 15.06 1.33
CA HIS A 84 11.37 16.37 0.68
C HIS A 84 10.77 17.49 1.54
N ARG A 85 9.63 17.23 2.20
CA ARG A 85 9.01 18.20 3.14
C ARG A 85 9.92 18.47 4.34
N LEU A 86 10.57 17.45 4.88
CA LEU A 86 11.54 17.62 5.98
C LEU A 86 12.71 18.49 5.55
N GLN A 87 13.29 18.27 4.37
CA GLN A 87 14.34 19.13 3.83
C GLN A 87 13.87 20.58 3.63
N GLN A 88 12.62 20.78 3.21
CA GLN A 88 12.05 22.13 3.09
C GLN A 88 11.91 22.79 4.47
N LEU A 89 11.42 22.07 5.47
CA LEU A 89 11.30 22.57 6.83
C LEU A 89 12.67 22.91 7.42
N GLU A 90 13.66 22.05 7.23
CA GLU A 90 15.04 22.29 7.67
C GLU A 90 15.61 23.55 7.04
N ARG A 91 15.42 23.76 5.72
CA ARG A 91 15.82 25.01 5.04
C ARG A 91 15.11 26.24 5.60
N LEU A 92 13.83 26.12 5.97
CA LEU A 92 13.08 27.24 6.57
C LEU A 92 13.60 27.54 7.98
N ILE A 93 13.89 26.52 8.78
CA ILE A 93 14.49 26.65 10.10
C ILE A 93 15.85 27.32 9.99
N SER A 94 16.75 26.84 9.12
CA SER A 94 18.06 27.46 8.92
C SER A 94 17.96 28.91 8.45
N ARG A 95 16.97 29.25 7.62
CA ARG A 95 16.71 30.65 7.23
C ARG A 95 16.21 31.49 8.40
N ALA A 96 15.31 30.97 9.22
CA ALA A 96 14.81 31.66 10.40
C ALA A 96 15.93 31.88 11.43
N GLU A 97 16.78 30.88 11.66
CA GLU A 97 17.96 30.99 12.51
C GLU A 97 18.97 32.00 11.96
N ALA A 98 19.19 32.03 10.65
CA ALA A 98 20.05 33.05 10.03
C ALA A 98 19.51 34.47 10.22
N VAL A 99 18.19 34.67 10.19
CA VAL A 99 17.54 35.96 10.47
C VAL A 99 17.62 36.34 11.95
N LEU A 100 17.49 35.36 12.85
CA LEU A 100 17.58 35.58 14.30
C LEU A 100 19.02 35.87 14.76
N ASN A 101 19.99 35.15 14.21
CA ASN A 101 21.41 35.26 14.57
C ASN A 101 22.14 36.39 13.83
N ASN A 102 21.58 36.86 12.71
CA ASN A 102 22.01 38.06 12.04
C ASN A 102 20.87 39.08 12.09
N PRO A 103 20.65 39.76 13.23
CA PRO A 103 19.83 40.94 13.23
C PRO A 103 20.59 41.94 12.38
N VAL A 104 20.27 42.00 11.07
CA VAL A 104 20.62 43.16 10.26
C VAL A 104 20.13 44.33 11.09
N ALA A 105 21.08 45.06 11.66
CA ALA A 105 20.80 46.19 12.50
C ALA A 105 19.81 47.03 11.70
N ARG A 106 18.56 47.10 12.18
CA ARG A 106 17.62 48.13 11.75
C ARG A 106 18.18 49.44 12.28
N VAL A 107 19.31 49.87 11.76
CA VAL A 107 19.71 51.26 11.75
C VAL A 107 18.67 51.87 10.82
N ALA A 108 17.59 52.38 11.41
CA ALA A 108 16.69 53.27 10.69
C ALA A 108 17.61 54.29 9.98
N PRO A 109 17.49 54.46 8.66
CA PRO A 109 18.34 55.40 7.94
C PRO A 109 18.27 56.74 8.68
N GLU A 110 19.39 57.43 8.89
CA GLU A 110 19.41 58.65 9.73
C GLU A 110 18.34 59.69 9.29
N GLY A 111 17.95 59.66 8.01
CA GLY A 111 16.82 60.43 7.47
C GLY A 111 15.46 60.17 8.16
N ASP A 112 15.18 58.95 8.63
CA ASP A 112 13.93 58.61 9.34
C ASP A 112 13.87 59.17 10.76
N ARG A 113 15.03 59.39 11.40
CA ARG A 113 15.06 60.08 12.70
C ARG A 113 14.84 61.57 12.51
N TYR A 114 15.54 62.15 11.55
CA TYR A 114 15.41 63.56 11.22
C TYR A 114 13.97 63.94 10.79
N ARG A 115 13.34 63.11 9.95
CA ARG A 115 11.95 63.29 9.51
C ARG A 115 10.96 63.24 10.68
N ARG A 116 11.13 62.30 11.62
CA ARG A 116 10.28 62.22 12.82
C ARG A 116 10.43 63.43 13.73
N GLU A 117 11.65 63.91 13.93
CA GLU A 117 11.90 65.13 14.71
C GLU A 117 11.24 66.36 14.09
N GLN A 118 11.26 66.50 12.76
CA GLN A 118 10.59 67.60 12.08
C GLN A 118 9.07 67.54 12.29
N ILE A 119 8.46 66.36 12.16
CA ILE A 119 7.01 66.18 12.41
C ILE A 119 6.65 66.56 13.84
N TYR A 120 7.45 66.15 14.83
CA TYR A 120 7.21 66.54 16.22
C TYR A 120 7.36 68.04 16.46
N ARG A 121 8.36 68.70 15.85
CA ARG A 121 8.52 70.16 15.97
C ARG A 121 7.34 70.92 15.37
N LEU A 122 6.82 70.48 14.22
CA LEU A 122 5.66 71.12 13.58
C LEU A 122 4.37 70.89 14.39
N ALA A 123 4.20 69.71 14.98
CA ALA A 123 3.08 69.43 15.87
C ALA A 123 3.16 70.26 17.16
N ASP A 124 4.35 70.46 17.73
CA ASP A 124 4.58 71.32 18.90
C ASP A 124 4.33 72.81 18.58
N GLN A 125 4.44 73.21 17.31
CA GLN A 125 4.05 74.54 16.81
C GLN A 125 2.54 74.67 16.57
N GLY A 126 1.75 73.61 16.82
CA GLY A 126 0.29 73.61 16.66
C GLY A 126 -0.19 73.51 15.21
N LYS A 127 0.66 73.07 14.28
CA LYS A 127 0.26 72.85 12.88
C LYS A 127 -0.65 71.62 12.76
N ASP A 128 -1.62 71.69 11.85
CA ASP A 128 -2.51 70.57 11.58
C ASP A 128 -1.80 69.47 10.74
N VAL A 129 -2.29 68.24 10.87
CA VAL A 129 -1.75 67.05 10.19
C VAL A 129 -1.75 67.21 8.68
N ALA A 130 -2.78 67.86 8.13
CA ALA A 130 -2.89 68.15 6.71
C ALA A 130 -1.79 69.09 6.21
N ASP A 131 -1.44 70.11 7.01
CA ASP A 131 -0.44 71.11 6.66
C ASP A 131 0.98 70.54 6.79
N MET A 132 1.23 69.75 7.85
CA MET A 132 2.49 69.03 8.02
C MET A 132 2.76 68.05 6.88
N ALA A 133 1.72 67.34 6.41
CA ALA A 133 1.82 66.41 5.29
C ALA A 133 2.20 67.09 3.97
N VAL A 134 1.66 68.30 3.72
CA VAL A 134 2.00 69.08 2.53
C VAL A 134 3.41 69.66 2.65
N GLU A 135 3.77 70.22 3.80
CA GLU A 135 5.07 70.88 4.03
C GLU A 135 6.25 69.91 4.02
N LEU A 136 6.03 68.68 4.47
CA LEU A 136 7.05 67.62 4.50
C LEU A 136 6.95 66.65 3.31
N GLU A 137 6.03 66.88 2.38
CA GLU A 137 5.75 66.04 1.21
C GLU A 137 5.53 64.55 1.56
N ILE A 138 4.82 64.29 2.65
CA ILE A 138 4.54 62.94 3.18
C ILE A 138 3.05 62.68 3.28
N GLY A 139 2.66 61.40 3.27
CA GLY A 139 1.25 61.03 3.39
C GLY A 139 0.66 61.42 4.74
N ARG A 140 -0.57 61.94 4.77
CA ARG A 140 -1.28 62.28 6.03
C ARG A 140 -1.31 61.10 7.01
N GLY A 141 -1.53 59.89 6.52
CA GLY A 141 -1.50 58.67 7.34
C GLY A 141 -0.13 58.35 7.93
N GLU A 142 0.97 58.74 7.27
CA GLU A 142 2.34 58.58 7.79
C GLU A 142 2.60 59.57 8.94
N VAL A 143 2.11 60.81 8.82
CA VAL A 143 2.18 61.83 9.87
C VAL A 143 1.40 61.39 11.12
N GLU A 144 0.17 60.93 10.95
CA GLU A 144 -0.66 60.43 12.07
C GLU A 144 -0.01 59.24 12.77
N LEU A 145 0.57 58.32 12.00
CA LEU A 145 1.24 57.15 12.54
C LEU A 145 2.49 57.55 13.34
N ILE A 146 3.27 58.51 12.84
CA ILE A 146 4.44 59.03 13.55
C ILE A 146 4.04 59.77 14.83
N LEU A 147 3.01 60.62 14.79
CA LEU A 147 2.50 61.30 15.98
C LEU A 147 1.91 60.33 17.02
N GLY A 148 1.24 59.27 16.56
CA GLY A 148 0.69 58.21 17.41
C GLY A 148 1.75 57.40 18.16
N LEU A 149 2.99 57.35 17.65
CA LEU A 149 4.13 56.68 18.27
C LEU A 149 4.84 57.54 19.34
N ARG A 150 4.42 58.79 19.54
CA ARG A 150 4.99 59.72 20.55
C ARG A 150 4.51 59.45 21.99
N LYS A 151 3.76 58.37 22.23
CA LYS A 151 3.25 58.00 23.57
C LYS A 151 4.32 57.39 24.47
#